data_AF-A0A5J5CEA6-F1
#
_entry.id   AF-A0A5J5CEA6-F1
#
_cell.length_a   1.000
_cell.length_b   1.000
_cell.length_c   1.000
_cell.angle_alpha   90.00
_cell.angle_beta   90.00
_cell.angle_gamma   90.00
#
_symmetry.space_group_name_H-M   'P 1'
#
loop_
_entity.id
_entity.type
_entity.pdbx_description
1 polymer ?
#
loop_
_entity_poly.entity_id
_entity_poly.type
_entity_poly.pdbx_seq_one_letter_code
_entity_poly.pdbx_strand_id
1 'polypeptide(L)'
;MRKFSLLEPIQILFDFVGQDDIASEIFVVQEATSPRSIESTSSGSIMDHGIKATSTLYVLWFSIMMYSVLFASSCIVHVRIQSSLCETSSQPSLSVPFLQPLLFETSSQPSLL
;
A
#
# COMPACT_ATOMS: atom_id res chain seq x y z
N MET A 1 1.00 15.01 -12.25
CA MET A 1 1.71 14.20 -11.22
C MET A 1 0.68 13.75 -10.20
N ARG A 2 0.45 12.44 -10.07
CA ARG A 2 -0.56 11.85 -9.16
C ARG A 2 0.10 11.42 -7.85
N LYS A 3 -0.65 11.49 -6.75
CA LYS A 3 -0.22 11.00 -5.43
C LYS A 3 -0.95 9.69 -5.12
N PHE A 4 -0.24 8.79 -4.45
CA PHE A 4 -0.75 7.50 -4.01
C PHE A 4 -0.38 7.28 -2.55
N SER A 5 -1.11 6.41 -1.86
CA SER A 5 -0.77 5.94 -0.52
C SER A 5 -0.01 4.62 -0.60
N LEU A 6 0.97 4.41 0.28
CA LEU A 6 1.74 3.16 0.33
C LEU A 6 0.88 1.92 0.60
N LEU A 7 -0.28 2.11 1.24
CA LEU A 7 -1.23 1.04 1.58
C LEU A 7 -2.22 0.74 0.44
N GLU A 8 -2.26 1.55 -0.61
CA GLU A 8 -3.12 1.27 -1.76
C GLU A 8 -2.65 0.02 -2.50
N PRO A 9 -3.58 -0.72 -3.13
CA PRO A 9 -3.23 -1.84 -4.01
C PRO A 9 -2.33 -1.36 -5.14
N ILE A 10 -1.29 -2.11 -5.47
CA ILE A 10 -0.36 -1.72 -6.54
C ILE A 10 -1.04 -1.57 -7.91
N GLN A 11 -2.19 -2.22 -8.10
CA GLN A 11 -3.03 -2.07 -9.29
C GLN A 11 -3.42 -0.63 -9.58
N ILE A 12 -3.59 0.23 -8.57
CA ILE A 12 -3.92 1.64 -8.82
C ILE A 12 -2.80 2.37 -9.58
N LEU A 13 -1.54 1.95 -9.40
CA LEU A 13 -0.42 2.46 -10.20
C LEU A 13 -0.51 1.94 -11.62
N PHE A 14 -0.82 0.65 -11.80
CA PHE A 14 -0.97 0.03 -13.11
C PHE A 14 -2.13 0.62 -13.90
N ASP A 15 -3.29 0.83 -13.28
CA ASP A 15 -4.46 1.46 -13.89
C ASP A 15 -4.18 2.91 -14.29
N PHE A 16 -3.40 3.64 -13.48
CA PHE A 16 -2.99 5.00 -13.81
C PHE A 16 -2.02 5.03 -14.99
N VAL A 17 -1.06 4.12 -15.00
CA VAL A 17 -0.04 3.99 -16.04
C VAL A 17 -0.67 3.50 -17.35
N GLY A 18 -1.61 2.55 -17.27
CA GLY A 18 -2.38 2.01 -18.40
C GLY A 18 -3.41 2.96 -19.02
N GLN A 19 -3.64 4.14 -18.43
CA GLN A 19 -4.43 5.20 -19.07
C GLN A 19 -3.66 5.95 -20.16
N ASP A 20 -2.34 5.73 -20.27
CA ASP A 20 -1.53 6.34 -21.32
C ASP A 20 -1.85 5.72 -22.69
N ASP A 21 -2.00 6.53 -23.73
CA ASP A 21 -2.36 6.08 -25.07
C ASP A 21 -1.32 5.13 -25.69
N ILE A 22 -0.06 5.22 -25.23
CA ILE A 22 1.03 4.33 -25.66
C ILE A 22 1.20 3.09 -24.77
N ALA A 23 0.31 2.90 -23.79
CA ALA A 23 0.33 1.74 -22.91
C ALA A 23 0.12 0.43 -23.69
N SER A 24 1.01 -0.53 -23.46
CA SER A 24 0.78 -1.92 -23.84
C SER A 24 0.06 -2.67 -22.73
N GLU A 25 -0.69 -3.72 -23.10
CA GLU A 25 -1.34 -4.64 -22.15
C GLU A 25 -0.32 -5.29 -21.18
N ILE A 26 0.93 -5.42 -21.63
CA ILE A 26 2.03 -5.98 -20.83
C ILE A 26 3.09 -4.90 -20.60
N PHE A 27 3.32 -4.60 -19.33
CA PHE A 27 4.35 -3.66 -18.89
C PHE A 27 4.90 -4.00 -17.52
N VAL A 28 6.06 -3.42 -17.22
CA VAL A 28 6.67 -3.52 -15.91
C VAL A 28 6.94 -2.14 -15.34
N VAL A 29 6.85 -2.03 -14.02
CA VAL A 29 7.20 -0.83 -13.26
C VAL A 29 8.46 -1.13 -12.45
N GLN A 30 9.42 -0.21 -12.47
CA GLN A 30 10.67 -0.34 -11.72
C GLN A 30 10.92 0.92 -10.91
N GLU A 31 11.20 0.76 -9.62
CA GLU A 31 11.66 1.87 -8.79
C GLU A 31 13.08 2.27 -9.19
N ALA A 32 13.34 3.57 -9.34
CA ALA A 32 14.56 4.06 -9.98
C ALA A 32 15.88 3.70 -9.27
N THR A 33 15.82 3.38 -7.98
CA THR A 33 16.96 2.93 -7.16
C THR A 33 16.98 1.42 -6.96
N SER A 34 16.01 0.71 -7.52
CA SER A 34 15.82 -0.73 -7.38
C SER A 34 16.12 -1.44 -8.71
N PRO A 35 16.92 -2.51 -8.69
CA PRO A 35 17.09 -3.36 -9.87
C PRO A 35 15.86 -4.26 -10.10
N ARG A 36 14.91 -4.31 -9.16
CA ARG A 36 13.75 -5.20 -9.23
C ARG A 36 12.61 -4.55 -9.99
N SER A 37 12.23 -5.15 -11.12
CA SER A 37 11.00 -4.83 -11.83
C SER A 37 9.79 -5.52 -11.18
N ILE A 38 8.64 -4.86 -11.28
CA ILE A 38 7.36 -5.32 -10.79
C ILE A 38 6.44 -5.49 -12.00
N GLU A 39 5.91 -6.69 -12.19
CA GLU A 39 5.02 -6.99 -13.30
C GLU A 39 3.63 -6.40 -13.07
N SER A 40 2.94 -5.97 -14.13
CA SER A 40 1.56 -5.43 -14.06
C SER A 40 0.54 -6.44 -13.52
N THR A 41 0.89 -7.73 -13.48
CA THR A 41 0.09 -8.83 -12.90
C THR A 41 0.28 -8.99 -11.39
N SER A 42 1.21 -8.23 -10.78
CA SER A 42 1.53 -8.33 -9.37
C SER A 42 0.36 -7.87 -8.49
N SER A 43 0.24 -8.47 -7.30
CA SER A 43 -0.76 -8.12 -6.29
C SER A 43 -0.11 -7.68 -4.98
N GLY A 44 -0.92 -7.17 -4.05
CA GLY A 44 -0.44 -6.58 -2.79
C GLY A 44 -0.46 -5.06 -2.79
N SER A 45 0.01 -4.46 -1.69
CA SER A 45 0.11 -3.01 -1.54
C SER A 45 1.37 -2.46 -2.21
N ILE A 46 1.40 -1.16 -2.49
CA ILE A 46 2.58 -0.51 -3.09
C ILE A 46 3.85 -0.71 -2.24
N MET A 47 3.72 -0.70 -0.90
CA MET A 47 4.87 -0.93 0.00
C MET A 47 5.41 -2.37 -0.02
N ASP A 48 4.58 -3.38 -0.31
CA ASP A 48 5.01 -4.78 -0.36
C ASP A 48 6.05 -5.03 -1.47
N HIS A 49 6.07 -4.15 -2.47
CA HIS A 49 7.00 -4.20 -3.60
C HIS A 49 8.26 -3.36 -3.40
N GLY A 50 8.49 -2.86 -2.18
CA GLY A 50 9.70 -2.09 -1.84
C GLY A 50 9.73 -0.68 -2.43
N ILE A 51 8.60 -0.18 -2.93
CA ILE A 51 8.48 1.21 -3.39
C ILE A 51 8.44 2.12 -2.17
N LYS A 52 9.36 3.08 -2.10
CA LYS A 52 9.50 4.00 -0.96
C LYS A 52 8.65 5.24 -1.16
N ALA A 53 8.43 5.97 -0.08
CA ALA A 53 7.85 7.31 -0.16
C ALA A 53 8.73 8.20 -1.06
N THR A 54 8.10 9.01 -1.91
CA THR A 54 8.80 9.91 -2.85
C THR A 54 9.81 9.25 -3.79
N SER A 55 9.50 8.07 -4.33
CA SER A 55 10.32 7.40 -5.35
C SER A 55 9.98 7.83 -6.78
N THR A 56 10.97 7.80 -7.68
CA THR A 56 10.70 7.87 -9.13
C THR A 56 10.50 6.45 -9.66
N LEU A 57 9.49 6.24 -10.51
CA LEU A 57 9.23 4.96 -11.14
C LEU A 57 9.49 5.06 -12.65
N TYR A 58 10.18 4.05 -13.19
CA TYR A 58 10.27 3.82 -14.61
C TYR A 58 9.19 2.85 -15.03
N VAL A 59 8.52 3.15 -16.14
CA VAL A 59 7.58 2.23 -16.78
C VAL A 59 8.18 1.78 -18.10
N LEU A 60 8.25 0.46 -18.28
CA LEU A 60 8.70 -0.16 -19.53
C LEU A 60 7.53 -0.86 -20.19
N TRP A 61 7.14 -0.35 -21.36
CA TRP A 61 6.07 -0.88 -22.20
C TRP A 61 6.64 -1.83 -23.24
N PHE A 62 6.03 -3.01 -23.39
CA PHE A 62 6.41 -3.96 -24.42
C PHE A 62 5.45 -3.86 -25.60
N SER A 63 5.87 -3.29 -26.72
CA SER A 63 5.05 -3.28 -27.94
C SER A 63 5.36 -4.50 -28.81
N ILE A 64 4.34 -5.32 -29.07
CA ILE A 64 4.42 -6.42 -30.04
C ILE A 64 3.92 -5.87 -31.39
N MET A 65 4.81 -5.54 -32.31
CA MET A 65 4.41 -5.36 -33.70
C MET A 65 4.13 -6.73 -34.34
N MET A 66 3.14 -6.78 -35.24
CA MET A 66 2.65 -7.98 -35.95
C MET A 66 3.73 -8.77 -36.74
N TYR A 67 4.99 -8.31 -36.73
CA TYR A 67 6.15 -8.88 -37.44
C TYR A 67 7.26 -9.38 -36.48
N SER A 68 6.94 -9.63 -35.21
CA SER A 68 7.82 -10.31 -34.24
C SER A 68 9.03 -9.51 -33.73
N VAL A 69 8.92 -8.18 -33.63
CA VAL A 69 9.92 -7.35 -32.95
C VAL A 69 9.28 -6.71 -31.72
N LEU A 70 9.77 -7.09 -30.53
CA LEU A 70 9.44 -6.43 -29.27
C LEU A 70 10.27 -5.14 -29.16
N PHE A 71 9.62 -3.99 -29.30
CA PHE A 71 10.23 -2.72 -28.96
C PHE A 71 9.87 -2.37 -27.52
N ALA A 72 10.88 -2.18 -26.67
CA ALA A 72 10.71 -1.64 -25.34
C ALA A 72 10.69 -0.11 -25.44
N SER A 73 9.52 0.50 -25.23
CA SER A 73 9.42 1.95 -25.07
C SER A 73 9.40 2.26 -23.58
N SER A 74 10.26 3.17 -23.13
CA SER A 74 10.33 3.57 -21.72
C SER A 74 9.85 5.00 -21.55
N CYS A 75 9.08 5.24 -20.49
CA CYS A 75 8.71 6.57 -20.05
C CYS A 75 8.98 6.72 -18.54
N ILE A 76 9.38 7.92 -18.14
CA ILE A 76 9.63 8.24 -16.72
C ILE A 76 8.31 8.71 -16.11
N VAL A 77 7.82 7.96 -15.13
CA VAL A 77 6.62 8.35 -14.38
C VAL A 77 7.06 8.81 -12.99
N HIS A 78 6.93 10.11 -12.76
CA HIS A 78 7.22 10.66 -11.44
C HIS A 78 6.02 10.42 -10.51
N VAL A 79 6.18 9.48 -9.56
CA VAL A 79 5.13 9.10 -8.63
C VAL A 79 5.44 9.65 -7.25
N ARG A 80 4.71 10.68 -6.81
CA ARG A 80 4.91 11.22 -5.46
C ARG A 80 4.00 10.52 -4.46
N ILE A 81 4.50 9.47 -3.84
CA ILE A 81 3.77 8.73 -2.80
C ILE A 81 3.88 9.49 -1.47
N GLN A 82 2.75 9.75 -0.83
CA GLN A 82 2.73 10.22 0.56
C GLN A 82 2.65 9.01 1.48
N SER A 83 3.60 8.93 2.41
CA SER A 83 3.43 8.13 3.61
C SER A 83 2.33 8.77 4.44
N SER A 84 1.09 8.31 4.30
CA SER A 84 0.14 8.41 5.40
C SER A 84 0.34 7.17 6.26
N LEU A 85 1.50 7.07 6.92
CA LEU A 85 1.50 6.39 8.20
C LEU A 85 0.43 7.13 8.99
N CYS A 86 -0.70 6.46 9.25
CA CYS A 86 -1.64 6.93 10.24
C CYS A 86 -0.77 7.34 11.42
N GLU A 87 -0.73 8.63 11.73
CA GLU A 87 -0.22 9.07 13.01
C GLU A 87 -1.11 8.37 14.01
N THR A 88 -0.64 7.24 14.55
CA THR A 88 -1.17 6.71 15.79
C THR A 88 -0.86 7.81 16.78
N SER A 89 -1.83 8.72 16.91
CA SER A 89 -1.85 9.74 17.93
C SER A 89 -1.79 9.02 19.25
N SER A 90 -0.58 8.79 19.73
CA SER A 90 -0.26 8.43 21.09
C SER A 90 -0.61 9.64 21.96
N GLN A 91 -1.91 9.91 22.12
CA GLN A 91 -2.36 10.70 23.25
C GLN A 91 -2.30 9.77 24.47
N PRO A 92 -1.52 10.11 25.51
CA PRO A 92 -1.72 9.50 26.81
C PRO A 92 -3.03 10.03 27.35
N SER A 93 -4.12 9.28 27.19
CA SER A 93 -5.39 9.56 27.87
C SER A 93 -5.24 9.23 29.35
N LEU A 94 -4.55 10.10 30.09
CA LEU A 94 -4.61 10.14 31.54
C LEU A 94 -5.93 10.78 31.94
N SER A 95 -6.95 9.96 32.15
CA SER A 95 -8.15 10.34 32.91
C SER A 95 -8.76 9.07 33.49
N VAL A 96 -8.25 8.68 34.65
CA VAL A 96 -8.90 7.72 35.55
C VAL A 96 -10.01 8.48 36.29
N PRO A 97 -11.29 8.07 36.22
CA PRO A 97 -12.24 8.40 37.26
C PRO A 97 -12.14 7.31 38.34
N PHE A 98 -11.66 7.73 39.50
CA PHE A 98 -11.70 7.04 40.76
C PHE A 98 -13.14 6.59 41.10
N LEU A 99 -13.40 5.29 41.14
CA LEU A 99 -14.56 4.70 41.83
C LEU A 99 -14.12 3.43 42.56
N GLN A 100 -14.60 3.33 43.80
CA GLN A 100 -14.09 2.52 44.92
C GLN A 100 -14.29 1.00 44.77
N PRO A 101 -13.52 0.15 45.50
CA PRO A 101 -13.69 -1.29 45.49
C PRO A 101 -14.84 -1.70 46.42
N LEU A 102 -15.84 -2.43 45.91
CA LEU A 102 -16.80 -3.13 46.77
C LEU A 102 -16.67 -4.64 46.56
N LEU A 103 -16.08 -5.25 47.58
CA LEU A 103 -15.95 -6.69 47.79
C LEU A 103 -17.31 -7.38 47.66
N PHE A 104 -17.42 -8.37 46.79
CA PHE A 104 -18.40 -9.44 47.01
C PHE A 104 -17.65 -10.66 47.53
N GLU A 105 -17.63 -10.76 48.85
CA GLU A 105 -17.26 -11.98 49.57
C GLU A 105 -18.24 -13.10 49.23
N THR A 106 -17.66 -14.26 48.95
CA THR A 106 -18.32 -15.57 48.98
C THR A 106 -18.74 -15.91 50.40
N SER A 107 -20.03 -16.18 50.65
CA SER A 107 -20.43 -16.93 51.86
C SER A 107 -21.83 -17.57 51.78
N SER A 108 -21.81 -18.91 51.72
CA SER A 108 -22.71 -19.96 52.25
C SER A 108 -24.21 -19.73 52.56
N GLN A 109 -25.00 -20.70 52.05
CA GLN A 109 -26.23 -21.38 52.53
C GLN A 109 -26.80 -21.04 53.94
N PRO A 110 -28.12 -21.19 54.13
CA PRO A 110 -28.57 -22.37 54.89
C PRO A 110 -29.86 -23.06 54.36
N SER A 111 -30.04 -24.28 54.88
CA SER A 111 -31.08 -25.28 54.60
C SER A 111 -32.44 -25.01 55.25
N LEU A 112 -33.46 -25.70 54.70
CA LEU A 112 -34.70 -26.24 55.31
C LEU A 112 -35.68 -25.28 56.03
N LEU A 113 -36.88 -25.19 55.46
CA LEU A 113 -38.17 -25.48 56.13
C LEU A 113 -39.24 -25.78 55.08
#